data_AF-A0AAU3KNT3-F1
#
_entry.id   AF-A0AAU3KNT3-F1
#
_cell.length_a   1.000
_cell.length_b   1.000
_cell.length_c   1.000
_cell.angle_alpha   90.00
_cell.angle_beta   90.00
_cell.angle_gamma   90.00
#
_symmetry.space_group_name_H-M   'P 1'
#
loop_
_entity.id
_entity.type
_entity.pdbx_description
1 polymer ?
#
loop_
_entity_poly.entity_id
_entity_poly.type
_entity_poly.pdbx_seq_one_letter_code
_entity_poly.pdbx_strand_id
1 'polypeptide(L)'
;MGIPAVLAVLITAALLHHPHSNTLNVNIPLTSAAPPAFQVDQARPFDNTPAANWASGAAGIVLPAAAPIGRYSAAQVESAMTRAQQLIVLERLDPHVLETGDAEPVLALLAPGQVAELRPKLTPGNESQNWWVTAKIAPGFRLLPAAPRINGDMSPALDKDGELTIKTNYIVAYAFSAPDPSAVHDPMDIIVVARQETEYTLIDDSGYDAASQGMWFGEINAFTYAGDCAWFRKGFLAPSLGEAGVGPAVRPTEQYFDPTIPLPTEHDC
;
A
#
# COMPACT_ATOMS: atom_id res chain seq x y z
N MET A 1 -67.23 28.73 -21.60
CA MET A 1 -68.52 28.58 -22.32
C MET A 1 -68.26 28.81 -23.80
N GLY A 2 -68.58 27.84 -24.66
CA GLY A 2 -68.70 28.02 -26.11
C GLY A 2 -67.59 27.40 -26.98
N ILE A 3 -67.79 26.16 -27.43
CA ILE A 3 -67.15 25.56 -28.63
C ILE A 3 -67.95 26.04 -29.86
N PRO A 4 -67.31 26.37 -31.00
CA PRO A 4 -67.36 25.51 -32.20
C PRO A 4 -66.05 25.59 -33.01
N ALA A 5 -65.75 24.86 -34.07
CA ALA A 5 -66.35 23.75 -34.80
C ALA A 5 -65.19 23.10 -35.60
N VAL A 6 -65.43 21.85 -35.98
CA VAL A 6 -64.57 20.96 -36.74
C VAL A 6 -64.42 21.44 -38.19
N LEU A 7 -63.21 21.30 -38.76
CA LEU A 7 -63.03 21.22 -40.20
C LEU A 7 -62.25 19.93 -40.53
N ALA A 8 -62.95 19.02 -41.20
CA ALA A 8 -62.44 17.75 -41.68
C ALA A 8 -61.71 17.96 -43.02
N VAL A 9 -60.49 17.44 -43.13
CA VAL A 9 -59.79 17.28 -44.41
C VAL A 9 -59.65 15.79 -44.69
N LEU A 10 -60.37 15.34 -45.72
CA LEU A 10 -60.25 14.04 -46.35
C LEU A 10 -58.94 14.00 -47.13
N ILE A 11 -58.03 13.08 -46.77
CA ILE A 11 -56.91 12.68 -47.62
C ILE A 11 -57.14 11.24 -48.04
N THR A 12 -57.28 11.07 -49.34
CA THR A 12 -57.44 9.80 -50.06
C THR A 12 -56.22 8.91 -49.89
N ALA A 13 -56.43 7.70 -49.39
CA ALA A 13 -55.40 6.66 -49.31
C ALA A 13 -55.14 6.06 -50.70
N ALA A 14 -53.92 6.26 -51.22
CA ALA A 14 -53.42 5.46 -52.34
C ALA A 14 -52.68 4.23 -51.78
N LEU A 15 -53.25 3.05 -51.99
CA LEU A 15 -52.67 1.75 -51.64
C LEU A 15 -51.42 1.47 -52.51
N LEU A 16 -50.24 1.60 -51.92
CA LEU A 16 -49.01 1.02 -52.45
C LEU A 16 -48.67 -0.26 -51.67
N HIS A 17 -48.96 -1.39 -52.29
CA HIS A 17 -48.56 -2.73 -51.84
C HIS A 17 -47.04 -2.78 -51.64
N HIS A 18 -46.59 -2.91 -50.39
CA HIS A 18 -45.22 -3.24 -50.06
C HIS A 18 -45.12 -4.71 -49.63
N PRO A 19 -44.12 -5.45 -50.12
CA PRO A 19 -44.00 -6.89 -49.94
C PRO A 19 -43.79 -7.25 -48.47
N HIS A 20 -44.38 -8.38 -48.06
CA HIS A 20 -44.16 -9.00 -46.76
C HIS A 20 -42.66 -9.28 -46.53
N SER A 21 -42.02 -8.45 -45.71
CA SER A 21 -40.71 -8.77 -45.14
C SER A 21 -40.90 -9.88 -44.10
N ASN A 22 -40.55 -11.11 -44.48
CA ASN A 22 -40.36 -12.22 -43.56
C ASN A 22 -39.23 -11.85 -42.57
N THR A 23 -39.57 -11.45 -41.35
CA THR A 23 -38.59 -11.32 -40.26
C THR A 23 -38.25 -12.72 -39.78
N LEU A 24 -37.08 -13.22 -40.18
CA LEU A 24 -36.46 -14.36 -39.52
C LEU A 24 -36.13 -13.93 -38.08
N ASN A 25 -36.92 -14.40 -37.12
CA ASN A 25 -36.60 -14.31 -35.70
C ASN A 25 -35.38 -15.21 -35.42
N VAL A 26 -34.19 -14.63 -35.50
CA VAL A 26 -32.98 -15.27 -34.97
C VAL A 26 -33.01 -15.07 -33.45
N ASN A 27 -33.48 -16.09 -32.73
CA ASN A 27 -33.22 -16.19 -31.30
C ASN A 27 -31.72 -16.42 -31.10
N ILE A 28 -30.96 -15.34 -30.88
CA ILE A 28 -29.61 -15.44 -30.34
C ILE A 28 -29.79 -15.73 -28.85
N PRO A 29 -29.45 -16.92 -28.32
CA PRO A 29 -29.36 -17.08 -26.89
C PRO A 29 -28.30 -16.10 -26.39
N LEU A 30 -28.72 -15.11 -25.61
CA LEU A 30 -27.81 -14.29 -24.80
C LEU A 30 -27.26 -15.20 -23.70
N THR A 31 -26.33 -16.08 -24.05
CA THR A 31 -25.42 -16.64 -23.07
C THR A 31 -24.47 -15.51 -22.72
N SER A 32 -24.85 -14.67 -21.75
CA SER A 32 -23.89 -13.80 -21.08
C SER A 32 -22.95 -14.71 -20.32
N ALA A 33 -21.91 -15.21 -21.00
CA ALA A 33 -20.78 -15.83 -20.33
C ALA A 33 -20.25 -14.78 -19.36
N ALA A 34 -20.25 -15.08 -18.05
CA ALA A 34 -19.52 -14.27 -17.09
C ALA A 34 -18.08 -14.12 -17.63
N PRO A 35 -17.48 -12.91 -17.56
CA PRO A 35 -16.09 -12.75 -17.92
C PRO A 35 -15.26 -13.80 -17.16
N PRO A 36 -14.22 -14.38 -17.78
CA PRO A 36 -13.39 -15.35 -17.10
C PRO A 36 -12.87 -14.73 -15.80
N ALA A 37 -13.07 -15.43 -14.68
CA ALA A 37 -12.56 -14.99 -13.39
C ALA A 37 -11.06 -14.72 -13.54
N PHE A 38 -10.59 -13.57 -13.05
CA PHE A 38 -9.17 -13.27 -13.01
C PHE A 38 -8.49 -14.36 -12.18
N GLN A 39 -7.62 -15.15 -12.82
CA GLN A 39 -6.90 -16.22 -12.14
C GLN A 39 -5.62 -15.63 -11.55
N VAL A 40 -5.60 -15.42 -10.23
CA VAL A 40 -4.39 -15.05 -9.51
C VAL A 40 -3.39 -16.20 -9.59
N ASP A 41 -2.24 -15.97 -10.24
CA ASP A 41 -1.08 -16.83 -10.05
C ASP A 41 -0.48 -16.54 -8.67
N GLN A 42 -0.76 -17.41 -7.71
CA GLN A 42 -0.30 -17.23 -6.33
C GLN A 42 1.23 -17.18 -6.20
N ALA A 43 1.97 -17.75 -7.17
CA ALA A 43 3.43 -17.70 -7.19
C ALA A 43 3.96 -16.39 -7.81
N ARG A 44 3.13 -15.70 -8.61
CA ARG A 44 3.45 -14.41 -9.24
C ARG A 44 2.32 -13.40 -9.05
N PRO A 45 1.96 -13.06 -7.79
CA PRO A 45 0.77 -12.26 -7.54
C PRO A 45 0.91 -10.80 -8.00
N PHE A 46 2.13 -10.35 -8.26
CA PHE A 46 2.41 -8.98 -8.72
C PHE A 46 2.41 -8.82 -10.24
N ASP A 47 2.25 -9.90 -11.01
CA ASP A 47 2.19 -9.82 -12.48
C ASP A 47 1.10 -8.82 -12.91
N ASN A 48 1.40 -8.04 -13.96
CA ASN A 48 0.57 -6.93 -14.45
C ASN A 48 0.45 -5.72 -13.50
N THR A 49 1.36 -5.59 -12.52
CA THR A 49 1.55 -4.35 -11.75
C THR A 49 2.98 -3.84 -11.89
N PRO A 50 3.25 -2.54 -11.62
CA PRO A 50 4.62 -2.03 -11.57
C PRO A 50 5.54 -2.78 -10.60
N ALA A 51 4.98 -3.31 -9.49
CA ALA A 51 5.73 -4.06 -8.48
C ALA A 51 6.31 -5.39 -8.98
N ALA A 52 5.85 -5.93 -10.13
CA ALA A 52 6.47 -7.09 -10.76
C ALA A 52 7.96 -6.87 -11.06
N ASN A 53 8.36 -5.62 -11.31
CA ASN A 53 9.74 -5.24 -11.65
C ASN A 53 10.61 -4.92 -10.42
N TRP A 54 10.04 -4.95 -9.22
CA TRP A 54 10.77 -4.66 -7.99
C TRP A 54 11.44 -5.92 -7.43
N ALA A 55 12.50 -5.72 -6.66
CA ALA A 55 13.13 -6.81 -5.94
C ALA A 55 12.24 -7.33 -4.80
N SER A 56 12.41 -8.60 -4.47
CA SER A 56 11.70 -9.26 -3.37
C SER A 56 12.41 -9.05 -2.04
N GLY A 57 11.64 -8.68 -1.01
CA GLY A 57 12.11 -8.58 0.37
C GLY A 57 13.35 -7.70 0.51
N ALA A 58 14.27 -8.08 1.39
CA ALA A 58 15.47 -7.29 1.70
C ALA A 58 16.36 -6.96 0.49
N ALA A 59 16.26 -7.73 -0.61
CA ALA A 59 17.04 -7.47 -1.81
C ALA A 59 16.67 -6.15 -2.52
N GLY A 60 15.50 -5.57 -2.23
CA GLY A 60 15.11 -4.25 -2.74
C GLY A 60 15.57 -3.07 -1.88
N ILE A 61 16.27 -3.32 -0.78
CA ILE A 61 16.81 -2.28 0.09
C ILE A 61 18.31 -2.16 -0.19
N VAL A 62 18.67 -1.34 -1.17
CA VAL A 62 20.07 -1.14 -1.57
C VAL A 62 20.65 0.06 -0.84
N LEU A 63 21.79 -0.15 -0.17
CA LEU A 63 22.52 0.93 0.48
C LEU A 63 23.30 1.74 -0.58
N PRO A 64 23.22 3.08 -0.56
CA PRO A 64 24.12 3.90 -1.37
C PRO A 64 25.57 3.78 -0.86
N ALA A 65 26.53 4.17 -1.70
CA ALA A 65 27.92 4.23 -1.29
C ALA A 65 28.11 5.21 -0.12
N ALA A 66 28.68 4.74 0.98
CA ALA A 66 28.89 5.57 2.16
C ALA A 66 30.03 6.58 1.95
N ALA A 67 29.80 7.81 2.43
CA ALA A 67 30.78 8.88 2.45
C ALA A 67 30.77 9.55 3.83
N PRO A 68 31.89 10.14 4.28
CA PRO A 68 31.90 10.86 5.55
C PRO A 68 30.98 12.10 5.48
N ILE A 69 30.27 12.38 6.58
CA ILE A 69 29.38 13.54 6.71
C ILE A 69 29.44 14.11 8.12
N GLY A 70 29.67 15.42 8.24
CA GLY A 70 29.86 16.08 9.54
C GLY A 70 31.00 15.45 10.33
N ARG A 71 30.71 15.00 11.55
CA ARG A 71 31.65 14.29 12.43
C ARG A 71 31.75 12.78 12.17
N TYR A 72 30.89 12.24 11.30
CA TYR A 72 30.77 10.81 11.07
C TYR A 72 31.67 10.35 9.92
N SER A 73 32.48 9.33 10.19
CA SER A 73 33.28 8.64 9.18
C SER A 73 32.39 7.87 8.18
N ALA A 74 32.93 7.54 7.00
CA ALA A 74 32.21 6.70 6.03
C ALA A 74 31.76 5.37 6.63
N ALA A 75 32.58 4.76 7.50
CA ALA A 75 32.23 3.50 8.18
C ALA A 75 31.07 3.66 9.18
N GLN A 76 31.00 4.79 9.91
CA GLN A 76 29.86 5.08 10.79
C GLN A 76 28.58 5.31 9.97
N VAL A 77 28.68 6.01 8.84
CA VAL A 77 27.56 6.21 7.92
C VAL A 77 27.05 4.89 7.35
N GLU A 78 27.96 4.02 6.89
CA GLU A 78 27.62 2.68 6.42
C GLU A 78 26.95 1.83 7.52
N SER A 79 27.47 1.88 8.74
CA SER A 79 26.88 1.17 9.88
C SER A 79 25.47 1.69 10.21
N ALA A 80 25.23 2.99 10.13
CA ALA A 80 23.92 3.58 10.38
C ALA A 80 22.92 3.18 9.28
N MET A 81 23.31 3.24 8.00
CA MET A 81 22.49 2.78 6.89
C MET A 81 22.18 1.28 6.97
N THR A 82 23.15 0.46 7.39
CA THR A 82 22.95 -0.97 7.62
C THR A 82 21.91 -1.23 8.70
N ARG A 83 21.94 -0.45 9.79
CA ARG A 83 20.96 -0.57 10.87
C ARG A 83 19.56 -0.09 10.45
N ALA A 84 19.48 0.97 9.64
CA ALA A 84 18.22 1.41 9.03
C ALA A 84 17.65 0.34 8.09
N GLN A 85 18.47 -0.30 7.24
CA GLN A 85 18.05 -1.44 6.43
C GLN A 85 17.48 -2.57 7.29
N GLN A 86 18.18 -2.95 8.37
CA GLN A 86 17.70 -4.00 9.28
C GLN A 86 16.36 -3.65 9.92
N LEU A 87 16.18 -2.39 10.34
CA LEU A 87 14.89 -1.90 10.85
C LEU A 87 13.79 -2.03 9.80
N ILE A 88 13.99 -1.53 8.57
CA ILE A 88 13.00 -1.64 7.47
C ILE A 88 12.63 -3.10 7.20
N VAL A 89 13.62 -4.00 7.18
CA VAL A 89 13.36 -5.44 7.01
C VAL A 89 12.46 -5.96 8.13
N LEU A 90 12.77 -5.68 9.38
CA LEU A 90 11.99 -6.17 10.52
C LEU A 90 10.60 -5.54 10.58
N GLU A 91 10.49 -4.23 10.43
CA GLU A 91 9.23 -3.51 10.62
C GLU A 91 8.26 -3.67 9.44
N ARG A 92 8.75 -3.99 8.23
CA ARG A 92 7.92 -4.06 7.01
C ARG A 92 7.91 -5.39 6.28
N LEU A 93 8.90 -6.26 6.45
CA LEU A 93 9.08 -7.44 5.58
C LEU A 93 9.17 -8.75 6.36
N ASP A 94 9.50 -8.71 7.65
CA ASP A 94 9.67 -9.89 8.46
C ASP A 94 8.32 -10.60 8.67
N PRO A 95 8.19 -11.88 8.25
CA PRO A 95 6.92 -12.59 8.35
C PRO A 95 6.39 -12.72 9.77
N HIS A 96 7.28 -12.91 10.77
CA HIS A 96 6.86 -13.01 12.16
C HIS A 96 6.29 -11.69 12.66
N VAL A 97 6.95 -10.56 12.39
CA VAL A 97 6.44 -9.22 12.74
C VAL A 97 5.11 -8.94 12.04
N LEU A 98 5.03 -9.19 10.73
CA LEU A 98 3.83 -8.92 9.93
C LEU A 98 2.62 -9.73 10.41
N GLU A 99 2.82 -11.02 10.72
CA GLU A 99 1.72 -11.94 11.05
C GLU A 99 1.30 -11.88 12.51
N THR A 100 2.24 -11.63 13.43
CA THR A 100 1.99 -11.65 14.87
C THR A 100 1.84 -10.27 15.48
N GLY A 101 2.37 -9.23 14.82
CA GLY A 101 2.50 -7.89 15.37
C GLY A 101 3.55 -7.76 16.47
N ASP A 102 4.38 -8.78 16.71
CA ASP A 102 5.46 -8.73 17.70
C ASP A 102 6.53 -7.69 17.31
N ALA A 103 6.63 -6.64 18.11
CA ALA A 103 7.56 -5.54 17.87
C ALA A 103 8.94 -5.76 18.51
N GLU A 104 9.16 -6.81 19.32
CA GLU A 104 10.44 -7.02 20.02
C GLU A 104 11.65 -7.10 19.08
N PRO A 105 11.59 -7.72 17.87
CA PRO A 105 12.69 -7.66 16.92
C PRO A 105 13.08 -6.23 16.52
N VAL A 106 12.09 -5.35 16.31
CA VAL A 106 12.32 -3.94 15.98
C VAL A 106 12.88 -3.19 17.19
N LEU A 107 12.29 -3.37 18.37
CA LEU A 107 12.74 -2.73 19.61
C LEU A 107 14.20 -3.07 19.95
N ALA A 108 14.65 -4.29 19.64
CA ALA A 108 16.03 -4.72 19.88
C ALA A 108 17.07 -3.90 19.08
N LEU A 109 16.65 -3.23 18.00
CA LEU A 109 17.52 -2.38 17.19
C LEU A 109 17.44 -0.90 17.56
N LEU A 110 16.59 -0.50 18.50
CA LEU A 110 16.43 0.90 18.90
C LEU A 110 17.26 1.25 20.14
N ALA A 111 17.43 2.56 20.37
CA ALA A 111 18.00 3.09 21.59
C ALA A 111 17.12 2.73 22.82
N PRO A 112 17.71 2.43 23.99
CA PRO A 112 16.95 2.03 25.17
C PRO A 112 15.89 3.06 25.61
N GLY A 113 16.17 4.35 25.45
CA GLY A 113 15.22 5.42 25.72
C GLY A 113 13.99 5.34 24.81
N GLN A 114 14.19 5.16 23.51
CA GLN A 114 13.08 4.98 22.55
C GLN A 114 12.27 3.72 22.88
N VAL A 115 12.93 2.63 23.26
CA VAL A 115 12.23 1.40 23.69
C VAL A 115 11.34 1.67 24.89
N ALA A 116 11.82 2.43 25.88
CA ALA A 116 11.03 2.80 27.05
C ALA A 116 9.81 3.66 26.69
N GLU A 117 9.93 4.55 25.69
CA GLU A 117 8.82 5.38 25.19
C GLU A 117 7.78 4.59 24.38
N LEU A 118 8.24 3.60 23.60
CA LEU A 118 7.39 2.80 22.72
C LEU A 118 6.63 1.70 23.47
N ARG A 119 7.27 1.07 24.45
CA ARG A 119 6.73 -0.12 25.12
C ARG A 119 5.31 0.06 25.67
N PRO A 120 4.94 1.20 26.31
CA PRO A 120 3.56 1.43 26.75
C PRO A 120 2.54 1.57 25.61
N LYS A 121 2.98 1.96 24.41
CA LYS A 121 2.14 2.16 23.21
C LYS A 121 1.92 0.86 22.43
N LEU A 122 2.75 -0.16 22.67
CA LEU A 122 2.75 -1.45 21.97
C LEU A 122 1.87 -2.52 22.67
N THR A 123 1.00 -2.12 23.58
CA THR A 123 0.04 -3.02 24.22
C THR A 123 -1.11 -3.38 23.28
N PRO A 124 -1.66 -4.61 23.36
CA PRO A 124 -2.83 -4.98 22.57
C PRO A 124 -3.98 -3.98 22.68
N GLY A 125 -4.59 -3.62 21.56
CA GLY A 125 -5.67 -2.63 21.46
C GLY A 125 -5.21 -1.19 21.13
N ASN A 126 -3.90 -0.93 21.10
CA ASN A 126 -3.32 0.36 20.73
C ASN A 126 -2.76 0.40 19.30
N GLU A 127 -3.11 -0.57 18.44
CA GLU A 127 -2.50 -0.75 17.12
C GLU A 127 -2.69 0.49 16.22
N SER A 128 -3.83 1.18 16.33
CA SER A 128 -4.09 2.43 15.61
C SER A 128 -3.15 3.59 15.98
N GLN A 129 -2.42 3.48 17.10
CA GLN A 129 -1.48 4.50 17.56
C GLN A 129 -0.01 4.11 17.32
N ASN A 130 0.24 2.87 16.89
CA ASN A 130 1.59 2.31 16.72
C ASN A 130 1.83 1.66 15.35
N TRP A 131 0.93 1.87 14.39
CA TRP A 131 1.01 1.34 13.02
C TRP A 131 2.33 1.68 12.31
N TRP A 132 2.95 2.81 12.67
CA TRP A 132 4.20 3.28 12.11
C TRP A 132 5.43 2.52 12.62
N VAL A 133 5.32 1.83 13.76
CA VAL A 133 6.44 1.06 14.34
C VAL A 133 6.62 -0.26 13.61
N THR A 134 5.52 -0.91 13.25
CA THR A 134 5.50 -2.18 12.52
C THR A 134 4.25 -2.27 11.65
N ALA A 135 4.43 -2.71 10.40
CA ALA A 135 3.31 -3.16 9.59
C ALA A 135 2.73 -4.44 10.20
N LYS A 136 1.39 -4.54 10.20
CA LYS A 136 0.64 -5.65 10.81
C LYS A 136 -0.44 -6.12 9.86
N ILE A 137 -0.54 -7.42 9.64
CA ILE A 137 -1.62 -8.01 8.85
C ILE A 137 -2.87 -8.12 9.74
N ALA A 138 -4.03 -7.72 9.20
CA ALA A 138 -5.28 -7.81 9.93
C ALA A 138 -5.63 -9.26 10.34
N PRO A 139 -6.22 -9.49 11.53
CA PRO A 139 -6.73 -10.79 11.92
C PRO A 139 -7.67 -11.39 10.86
N GLY A 140 -7.44 -12.65 10.51
CA GLY A 140 -8.20 -13.37 9.48
C GLY A 140 -7.65 -13.23 8.06
N PHE A 141 -6.67 -12.36 7.85
CA PHE A 141 -5.96 -12.20 6.57
C PHE A 141 -4.58 -12.85 6.62
N ARG A 142 -4.07 -13.21 5.44
CA ARG A 142 -2.74 -13.81 5.24
C ARG A 142 -2.15 -13.31 3.94
N LEU A 143 -0.82 -13.26 3.86
CA LEU A 143 -0.13 -13.05 2.60
C LEU A 143 -0.10 -14.35 1.79
N LEU A 144 -0.05 -14.21 0.47
CA LEU A 144 0.35 -15.29 -0.42
C LEU A 144 1.80 -15.70 -0.13
N PRO A 145 2.22 -16.93 -0.51
CA PRO A 145 3.58 -17.42 -0.30
C PRO A 145 4.60 -16.79 -1.27
N ALA A 146 4.50 -15.48 -1.48
CA ALA A 146 5.41 -14.65 -2.24
C ALA A 146 5.91 -13.52 -1.33
N ALA A 147 7.22 -13.35 -1.23
CA ALA A 147 7.79 -12.26 -0.44
C ALA A 147 7.28 -10.90 -0.94
N PRO A 148 6.99 -9.93 -0.04
CA PRO A 148 6.62 -8.59 -0.43
C PRO A 148 7.63 -7.98 -1.40
N ARG A 149 7.15 -7.13 -2.32
CA ARG A 149 7.98 -6.39 -3.27
C ARG A 149 8.26 -5.01 -2.69
N ILE A 150 9.51 -4.57 -2.74
CA ILE A 150 9.90 -3.29 -2.17
C ILE A 150 10.76 -2.50 -3.17
N ASN A 151 10.53 -1.20 -3.21
CA ASN A 151 11.30 -0.25 -3.98
C ASN A 151 11.44 1.05 -3.19
N GLY A 152 12.50 1.81 -3.44
CA GLY A 152 12.76 3.04 -2.73
C GLY A 152 14.24 3.30 -2.55
N ASP A 153 14.53 4.29 -1.73
CA ASP A 153 15.89 4.75 -1.49
C ASP A 153 16.10 5.16 -0.03
N MET A 154 17.38 5.28 0.31
CA MET A 154 17.82 5.88 1.55
C MET A 154 18.99 6.82 1.29
N SER A 155 19.11 7.86 2.11
CA SER A 155 20.22 8.80 2.06
C SER A 155 20.64 9.24 3.46
N PRO A 156 21.96 9.31 3.74
CA PRO A 156 22.46 9.89 4.98
C PRO A 156 22.41 11.42 4.92
N ALA A 157 22.01 12.03 6.04
CA ALA A 157 21.93 13.46 6.26
C ALA A 157 22.33 13.81 7.69
N LEU A 158 22.45 15.10 7.99
CA LEU A 158 22.52 15.59 9.37
C LEU A 158 21.22 16.29 9.72
N ASP A 159 20.73 16.08 10.93
CA ASP A 159 19.63 16.87 11.46
C ASP A 159 20.10 18.28 11.89
N LYS A 160 19.18 19.07 12.46
CA LYS A 160 19.46 20.44 12.91
C LYS A 160 20.48 20.52 14.06
N ASP A 161 20.67 19.45 14.81
CA ASP A 161 21.57 19.36 15.96
C ASP A 161 22.92 18.72 15.56
N GLY A 162 23.05 18.27 14.31
CA GLY A 162 24.25 17.65 13.76
C GLY A 162 24.32 16.13 13.98
N GLU A 163 23.20 15.50 14.37
CA GLU A 163 23.10 14.05 14.49
C GLU A 163 22.93 13.38 13.13
N LEU A 164 23.46 12.18 12.97
CA LEU A 164 23.36 11.44 11.72
C LEU A 164 21.96 10.85 11.57
N THR A 165 21.27 11.23 10.50
CA THR A 165 19.95 10.71 10.16
C THR A 165 20.00 9.99 8.83
N ILE A 166 19.37 8.82 8.76
CA ILE A 166 19.13 8.10 7.51
C ILE A 166 17.69 8.40 7.09
N LYS A 167 17.53 9.23 6.06
CA LYS A 167 16.22 9.51 5.46
C LYS A 167 15.89 8.40 4.47
N THR A 168 14.69 7.86 4.56
CA THR A 168 14.26 6.75 3.73
C THR A 168 12.91 7.06 3.10
N ASN A 169 12.67 6.54 1.90
CA ASN A 169 11.38 6.58 1.23
C ASN A 169 11.16 5.23 0.55
N TYR A 170 10.48 4.32 1.26
CA TYR A 170 10.22 2.98 0.76
C TYR A 170 8.74 2.74 0.53
N ILE A 171 8.46 2.04 -0.55
CA ILE A 171 7.16 1.54 -0.93
C ILE A 171 7.17 0.02 -0.96
N VAL A 172 6.20 -0.60 -0.28
CA VAL A 172 6.08 -2.04 -0.16
C VAL A 172 4.73 -2.48 -0.70
N ALA A 173 4.73 -3.44 -1.62
CA ALA A 173 3.55 -4.11 -2.12
C ALA A 173 3.40 -5.49 -1.45
N TYR A 174 2.26 -5.70 -0.81
CA TYR A 174 1.88 -6.92 -0.10
C TYR A 174 0.75 -7.61 -0.86
N ALA A 175 0.96 -8.87 -1.23
CA ALA A 175 -0.06 -9.67 -1.90
C ALA A 175 -0.77 -10.60 -0.91
N PHE A 176 -2.07 -10.42 -0.76
CA PHE A 176 -2.90 -11.17 0.18
C PHE A 176 -3.57 -12.38 -0.47
N SER A 177 -3.81 -13.42 0.32
CA SER A 177 -4.65 -14.53 -0.10
C SER A 177 -6.11 -14.08 -0.12
N ALA A 178 -6.83 -14.35 -1.21
CA ALA A 178 -8.29 -14.21 -1.25
C ALA A 178 -8.96 -15.52 -0.82
N PRO A 179 -9.82 -15.53 0.22
CA PRO A 179 -10.57 -16.72 0.62
C PRO A 179 -11.51 -17.23 -0.48
N ASP A 180 -12.07 -16.31 -1.26
CA ASP A 180 -12.84 -16.60 -2.47
C ASP A 180 -12.09 -16.05 -3.69
N PRO A 181 -11.38 -16.90 -4.45
CA PRO A 181 -10.68 -16.49 -5.66
C PRO A 181 -11.59 -15.87 -6.73
N SER A 182 -12.90 -16.15 -6.70
CA SER A 182 -13.85 -15.57 -7.66
C SER A 182 -14.17 -14.10 -7.40
N ALA A 183 -13.85 -13.59 -6.21
CA ALA A 183 -13.98 -12.18 -5.85
C ALA A 183 -12.79 -11.33 -6.32
N VAL A 184 -11.76 -11.94 -6.90
CA VAL A 184 -10.61 -11.23 -7.48
C VAL A 184 -10.87 -10.99 -8.96
N HIS A 185 -10.80 -9.74 -9.37
CA HIS A 185 -11.02 -9.30 -10.75
C HIS A 185 -9.84 -8.48 -11.30
N ASP A 186 -9.04 -7.89 -10.41
CA ASP A 186 -7.82 -7.13 -10.70
C ASP A 186 -6.70 -7.49 -9.70
N PRO A 187 -5.41 -7.45 -10.09
CA PRO A 187 -4.31 -7.64 -9.14
C PRO A 187 -4.42 -6.76 -7.88
N MET A 188 -4.91 -5.53 -8.02
CA MET A 188 -5.07 -4.59 -6.90
C MET A 188 -6.13 -5.00 -5.88
N ASP A 189 -7.04 -5.91 -6.21
CA ASP A 189 -8.02 -6.44 -5.24
C ASP A 189 -7.35 -7.22 -4.10
N ILE A 190 -6.13 -7.72 -4.33
CA ILE A 190 -5.33 -8.47 -3.35
C ILE A 190 -4.01 -7.80 -3.01
N ILE A 191 -3.63 -6.71 -3.68
CA ILE A 191 -2.37 -6.00 -3.45
C ILE A 191 -2.63 -4.73 -2.65
N VAL A 192 -2.07 -4.69 -1.44
CA VAL A 192 -2.00 -3.45 -0.64
C VAL A 192 -0.62 -2.84 -0.85
N VAL A 193 -0.57 -1.53 -1.10
CA VAL A 193 0.69 -0.81 -1.30
C VAL A 193 0.86 0.18 -0.17
N ALA A 194 1.87 -0.01 0.68
CA ALA A 194 2.16 0.87 1.79
C ALA A 194 3.48 1.60 1.55
N ARG A 195 3.41 2.94 1.50
CA ARG A 195 4.59 3.80 1.43
C ARG A 195 4.85 4.46 2.77
N GLN A 196 6.12 4.56 3.13
CA GLN A 196 6.55 5.23 4.34
C GLN A 196 7.88 5.93 4.09
N GLU A 197 7.87 7.22 4.39
CA GLU A 197 9.05 8.04 4.56
C GLU A 197 9.41 8.01 6.04
N THR A 198 10.64 7.63 6.36
CA THR A 198 11.09 7.51 7.75
C THR A 198 12.50 8.02 7.88
N GLU A 199 12.70 8.85 8.89
CA GLU A 199 14.00 9.24 9.38
C GLU A 199 14.43 8.29 10.51
N TYR A 200 15.62 7.71 10.39
CA TYR A 200 16.26 6.96 11.46
C TYR A 200 17.47 7.75 11.96
N THR A 201 17.42 8.25 13.19
CA THR A 201 18.49 9.09 13.75
C THR A 201 19.39 8.29 14.68
N LEU A 202 20.69 8.29 14.40
CA LEU A 202 21.71 7.70 15.25
C LEU A 202 22.21 8.76 16.23
N ILE A 203 22.02 8.50 17.52
CA ILE A 203 22.71 9.21 18.60
C ILE A 203 23.95 8.39 18.97
N ASP A 204 25.13 8.96 18.68
CA ASP A 204 26.46 8.45 19.04
C ASP A 204 27.31 9.62 19.54
N ASP A 205 26.94 10.16 20.71
CA ASP A 205 27.56 11.34 21.29
C ASP A 205 27.65 11.22 22.81
N SER A 206 28.88 11.28 23.31
CA SER A 206 29.20 11.21 24.74
C SER A 206 28.58 12.30 25.62
N GLY A 207 28.02 13.36 25.02
CA GLY A 207 27.23 14.38 25.71
C GLY A 207 25.85 13.91 26.16
N TYR A 208 25.33 12.81 25.60
CA TYR A 208 24.06 12.21 25.98
C TYR A 208 24.23 11.04 26.95
N ASP A 209 23.17 10.73 27.70
CA ASP A 209 23.18 9.58 28.60
C ASP A 209 23.18 8.25 27.84
N ALA A 210 23.43 7.15 28.56
CA ALA A 210 23.51 5.82 27.97
C ALA A 210 22.18 5.32 27.38
N ALA A 211 21.04 5.82 27.86
CA ALA A 211 19.73 5.45 27.33
C ALA A 211 19.41 6.17 26.01
N SER A 212 20.00 7.35 25.80
CA SER A 212 19.92 8.09 24.54
C SER A 212 20.72 7.46 23.41
N GLN A 213 21.78 6.70 23.70
CA GLN A 213 22.65 6.14 22.65
C GLN A 213 21.93 5.10 21.79
N GLY A 214 22.09 5.19 20.47
CA GLY A 214 21.55 4.23 19.50
C GLY A 214 20.62 4.84 18.47
N MET A 215 19.84 3.99 17.80
CA MET A 215 18.95 4.39 16.71
C MET A 215 17.57 4.78 17.24
N TRP A 216 17.05 5.90 16.74
CA TRP A 216 15.73 6.45 17.06
C TRP A 216 14.88 6.52 15.80
N PHE A 217 13.56 6.40 15.97
CA PHE A 217 12.63 6.84 14.94
C PHE A 217 12.53 8.37 15.01
N GLY A 218 12.75 9.03 13.88
CA GLY A 218 12.56 10.46 13.68
C GLY A 218 11.19 10.77 13.09
N GLU A 219 11.15 11.69 12.13
CA GLU A 219 9.93 12.01 11.40
C GLU A 219 9.46 10.82 10.56
N ILE A 220 8.14 10.60 10.56
CA ILE A 220 7.49 9.54 9.80
C ILE A 220 6.29 10.13 9.06
N ASN A 221 6.26 9.93 7.75
CA ASN A 221 5.11 10.21 6.91
C ASN A 221 4.75 8.92 6.15
N ALA A 222 3.48 8.56 6.06
CA ALA A 222 3.09 7.31 5.40
C ALA A 222 1.72 7.41 4.76
N PHE A 223 1.50 6.55 3.77
CA PHE A 223 0.21 6.36 3.13
C PHE A 223 0.04 4.92 2.68
N THR A 224 -1.19 4.41 2.73
CA THR A 224 -1.53 3.07 2.26
C THR A 224 -2.56 3.18 1.14
N TYR A 225 -2.25 2.61 -0.02
CA TYR A 225 -3.11 2.53 -1.19
C TYR A 225 -3.73 1.14 -1.30
N ALA A 226 -4.96 1.09 -1.84
CA ALA A 226 -5.71 -0.14 -2.07
C ALA A 226 -5.84 -1.06 -0.84
N GLY A 227 -5.88 -0.46 0.36
CA GLY A 227 -6.13 -1.15 1.61
C GLY A 227 -7.54 -0.90 2.15
N ASP A 228 -8.03 -1.83 2.95
CA ASP A 228 -9.31 -1.69 3.65
C ASP A 228 -9.22 -0.57 4.70
N CYS A 229 -10.05 0.46 4.51
CA CYS A 229 -10.04 1.66 5.35
C CYS A 229 -10.39 1.37 6.82
N ALA A 230 -11.25 0.38 7.08
CA ALA A 230 -11.68 0.04 8.42
C ALA A 230 -10.58 -0.69 9.20
N TRP A 231 -9.78 -1.53 8.53
CA TRP A 231 -8.59 -2.14 9.09
C TRP A 231 -7.43 -1.15 9.22
N PHE A 232 -7.22 -0.29 8.23
CA PHE A 232 -6.18 0.74 8.30
C PHE A 232 -6.38 1.66 9.49
N ARG A 233 -7.61 2.13 9.76
CA ARG A 233 -7.94 2.94 10.95
C ARG A 233 -7.68 2.22 12.28
N LYS A 234 -7.57 0.89 12.27
CA LYS A 234 -7.21 0.07 13.43
C LYS A 234 -5.71 -0.24 13.48
N GLY A 235 -4.91 0.24 12.53
CA GLY A 235 -3.47 0.01 12.45
C GLY A 235 -3.06 -1.30 11.76
N PHE A 236 -3.92 -1.85 10.90
CA PHE A 236 -3.68 -3.10 10.19
C PHE A 236 -3.76 -2.94 8.66
N LEU A 237 -2.99 -3.75 7.95
CA LEU A 237 -3.07 -3.94 6.51
C LEU A 237 -4.04 -5.08 6.19
N ALA A 238 -4.97 -4.80 5.30
CA ALA A 238 -5.88 -5.78 4.70
C ALA A 238 -6.27 -5.31 3.29
N PRO A 239 -6.51 -6.22 2.35
CA PRO A 239 -7.05 -5.88 1.03
C PRO A 239 -8.55 -5.57 1.12
N SER A 240 -9.06 -4.71 0.24
CA SER A 240 -10.48 -4.33 0.18
C SER A 240 -11.37 -5.36 -0.54
N LEU A 241 -11.17 -6.66 -0.29
CA LEU A 241 -11.87 -7.76 -0.95
C LEU A 241 -13.39 -7.64 -0.78
N GLY A 242 -14.13 -7.39 -1.86
CA GLY A 242 -15.59 -7.43 -1.88
C GLY A 242 -16.31 -6.19 -1.33
N GLU A 243 -15.60 -5.17 -0.86
CA GLU A 243 -16.18 -3.82 -0.84
C GLU A 243 -16.11 -3.28 -2.26
N ALA A 244 -17.26 -3.06 -2.90
CA ALA A 244 -17.30 -2.35 -4.17
C ALA A 244 -16.63 -0.99 -3.95
N GLY A 245 -15.35 -0.86 -4.37
CA GLY A 245 -14.43 0.22 -4.02
C GLY A 245 -15.12 1.48 -3.49
N VAL A 246 -15.29 1.57 -2.16
CA VAL A 246 -15.93 2.75 -1.56
C VAL A 246 -14.85 3.77 -1.31
N GLY A 247 -14.40 4.33 -2.41
CA GLY A 247 -13.56 5.49 -2.58
C GLY A 247 -13.31 5.59 -4.08
N PRO A 248 -13.52 6.73 -4.74
CA PRO A 248 -12.98 6.87 -6.09
C PRO A 248 -11.51 6.45 -6.01
N ALA A 249 -11.01 5.66 -6.95
CA ALA A 249 -9.58 5.63 -7.19
C ALA A 249 -9.20 7.09 -7.50
N VAL A 250 -8.82 7.86 -6.46
CA VAL A 250 -8.56 9.30 -6.58
C VAL A 250 -7.41 9.52 -7.57
N ARG A 251 -6.65 8.45 -7.88
CA ARG A 251 -5.48 8.45 -8.74
C ARG A 251 -5.42 7.20 -9.61
N PRO A 252 -4.80 7.27 -10.80
CA PRO A 252 -4.39 6.11 -11.56
C PRO A 252 -3.54 5.15 -10.72
N THR A 253 -3.78 3.85 -10.84
CA THR A 253 -3.11 2.79 -10.08
C THR A 253 -1.59 2.87 -10.16
N GLU A 254 -1.02 3.30 -11.29
CA GLU A 254 0.42 3.47 -11.47
C GLU A 254 1.03 4.46 -10.47
N GLN A 255 0.28 5.49 -10.07
CA GLN A 255 0.74 6.48 -9.10
C GLN A 255 0.88 5.89 -7.69
N TYR A 256 0.21 4.79 -7.39
CA TYR A 256 0.37 4.11 -6.10
C TYR A 256 1.78 3.56 -5.95
N PHE A 257 2.45 3.26 -7.07
CA PHE A 257 3.78 2.64 -7.13
C PHE A 257 4.93 3.63 -7.35
N ASP A 258 4.65 4.94 -7.37
CA ASP A 258 5.66 5.95 -7.66
C ASP A 258 6.12 6.69 -6.39
N PRO A 259 7.34 6.41 -5.87
CA PRO A 259 7.85 7.07 -4.68
C PRO A 259 8.24 8.54 -4.94
N THR A 260 8.23 9.02 -6.19
CA THR A 260 8.60 10.41 -6.54
C THR A 260 7.44 11.39 -6.43
N ILE A 261 6.20 10.88 -6.37
CA ILE A 261 5.01 11.70 -6.17
C ILE A 261 4.93 12.08 -4.68
N PRO A 262 4.59 13.33 -4.30
CA PRO A 262 4.39 13.67 -2.89
C PRO A 262 3.34 12.79 -2.23
N LEU A 263 3.58 12.41 -0.96
CA LEU A 263 2.57 11.71 -0.16
C LEU A 263 1.28 12.54 -0.11
N PRO A 264 0.09 11.90 -0.23
CA PRO A 264 -1.17 12.60 -0.06
C PRO A 264 -1.25 13.29 1.31
N THR A 265 -1.79 14.51 1.33
CA THR A 265 -1.99 15.30 2.56
C THR A 265 -3.38 15.10 3.18
N GLU A 266 -4.30 14.50 2.41
CA GLU A 266 -5.63 14.14 2.90
C GLU A 266 -5.53 12.72 3.49
N HIS A 267 -6.16 12.51 4.66
CA HIS A 267 -6.21 11.22 5.37
C HIS A 267 -7.44 10.41 4.96
N ASP A 268 -7.74 10.46 3.67
CA ASP A 268 -8.73 9.65 3.02
C ASP A 268 -8.10 8.29 2.69
N CYS A 269 -8.51 7.29 3.45
CA CYS A 269 -8.49 5.92 2.95
C CYS A 269 -9.55 5.79 1.86
#